data_AF-A0A9W4WZY7-F1
#
_entry.id   AF-A0A9W4WZY7-F1
#
_cell.length_a   1.000
_cell.length_b   1.000
_cell.length_c   1.000
_cell.angle_alpha   90.00
_cell.angle_beta   90.00
_cell.angle_gamma   90.00
#
_symmetry.space_group_name_H-M   'P 1'
#
loop_
_entity.id
_entity.type
_entity.pdbx_description
1 polymer ?
#
loop_
_entity_poly.entity_id
_entity_poly.type
_entity_poly.pdbx_seq_one_letter_code
_entity_poly.pdbx_strand_id
1 'polypeptide(L)'
;ILMTDLRKQTYPQFMSFIVFLEERFHKRIIIMPKMCGRNLNAKHNDLYLKIDVFSLADVWTIFRKTFMHHYGLDPSHYISASSLSWDAMLKITKVKIKLFTEMAMYDFIEKAK
;
A
#
# COMPACT_ATOMS: atom_id res chain seq x y z
N ILE A 1 19.63 -1.18 12.73
CA ILE A 1 20.41 -0.58 11.61
C ILE A 1 19.75 -0.89 10.27
N LEU A 2 19.53 -2.16 9.89
CA LEU A 2 18.84 -2.51 8.63
C LEU A 2 17.39 -1.97 8.51
N MET A 3 16.56 -2.12 9.55
CA MET A 3 15.16 -1.65 9.54
C MET A 3 15.03 -0.12 9.49
N THR A 4 16.05 0.61 9.96
CA THR A 4 16.11 2.07 9.85
C THR A 4 16.51 2.53 8.45
N ASP A 5 17.34 1.78 7.74
CA ASP A 5 17.73 2.10 6.35
C ASP A 5 16.62 1.80 5.33
N LEU A 6 15.89 0.68 5.50
CA LEU A 6 14.68 0.37 4.73
C LEU A 6 13.61 1.47 4.86
N ARG A 7 13.42 1.99 6.08
CA ARG A 7 12.52 3.13 6.32
C ARG A 7 12.95 4.36 5.53
N LYS A 8 14.23 4.74 5.60
CA LYS A 8 14.76 5.91 4.88
C LYS A 8 14.63 5.80 3.36
N GLN A 9 14.71 4.61 2.79
CA GLN A 9 14.54 4.41 1.35
C GLN A 9 13.07 4.41 0.91
N THR A 10 12.15 4.02 1.79
CA THR A 10 10.72 3.86 1.47
C THR A 10 9.90 5.13 1.77
N TYR A 11 10.26 5.90 2.82
CA TYR A 11 9.55 7.12 3.21
C TYR A 11 9.48 8.22 2.14
N PRO A 12 10.54 8.52 1.36
CA PRO A 12 10.47 9.58 0.34
C PRO A 12 9.43 9.26 -0.73
N GLN A 13 9.36 7.99 -1.14
CA GLN A 13 8.40 7.49 -2.14
C GLN A 13 6.97 7.56 -1.59
N PHE A 14 6.80 7.17 -0.33
CA PHE A 14 5.51 7.19 0.35
C PHE A 14 5.02 8.62 0.60
N MET A 15 5.90 9.53 1.01
CA MET A 15 5.54 10.94 1.20
C MET A 15 5.19 11.63 -0.11
N SER A 16 5.96 11.36 -1.19
CA SER A 16 5.61 11.87 -2.52
C SER A 16 4.26 11.34 -3.00
N PHE A 17 3.93 10.10 -2.67
CA PHE A 17 2.63 9.49 -2.97
C PHE A 17 1.49 10.12 -2.16
N ILE A 18 1.67 10.33 -0.85
CA ILE A 18 0.67 10.96 0.03
C ILE A 18 0.39 12.41 -0.40
N VAL A 19 1.43 13.20 -0.65
CA VAL A 19 1.29 14.60 -1.10
C VAL A 19 0.60 14.66 -2.47
N PHE A 20 0.97 13.78 -3.41
CA PHE A 20 0.31 13.70 -4.72
C PHE A 20 -1.17 13.29 -4.61
N LEU A 21 -1.50 12.41 -3.66
CA LEU A 21 -2.88 12.03 -3.38
C LEU A 21 -3.68 13.19 -2.79
N GLU A 22 -3.18 13.89 -1.76
CA GLU A 22 -3.89 15.04 -1.17
C GLU A 22 -4.30 16.09 -2.22
N GLU A 23 -3.38 16.46 -3.11
CA GLU A 23 -3.70 17.43 -4.17
C GLU A 23 -4.77 16.92 -5.15
N ARG A 24 -4.77 15.62 -5.47
CA ARG A 24 -5.76 14.98 -6.37
C ARG A 24 -7.12 14.85 -5.69
N PHE A 25 -7.15 14.52 -4.41
CA PHE A 25 -8.37 14.43 -3.61
C PHE A 25 -9.07 15.79 -3.53
N HIS A 26 -8.34 16.88 -3.26
CA HIS A 26 -8.90 18.22 -3.23
C HIS A 26 -9.55 18.63 -4.56
N LYS A 27 -8.90 18.34 -5.69
CA LYS A 27 -9.47 18.64 -7.02
C LYS A 27 -10.76 17.86 -7.29
N ARG A 28 -10.86 16.58 -6.89
CA ARG A 28 -12.08 15.77 -7.06
C ARG A 28 -13.23 16.24 -6.17
N ILE A 29 -12.96 16.62 -4.92
CA ILE A 29 -13.98 17.11 -3.98
C ILE A 29 -14.60 18.43 -4.47
N ILE A 30 -13.82 19.33 -5.08
CA ILE A 30 -14.34 20.62 -5.57
C ILE A 30 -15.15 20.49 -6.87
N ILE A 31 -14.79 19.55 -7.76
CA ILE A 31 -15.50 19.33 -9.04
C ILE A 31 -16.86 18.65 -8.82
N MET A 32 -16.99 17.82 -7.79
CA MET A 32 -18.14 16.95 -7.52
C MET A 32 -19.47 17.69 -7.23
N PRO A 33 -19.52 18.74 -6.37
CA PRO A 33 -20.74 19.53 -6.14
C PRO A 33 -21.25 20.21 -7.40
N LYS A 34 -20.36 20.54 -8.34
CA LYS A 34 -20.67 21.25 -9.58
C LYS A 34 -21.44 20.38 -10.59
N MET A 35 -21.35 19.06 -10.46
CA MET A 35 -22.03 18.08 -11.33
C MET A 35 -23.44 17.70 -10.82
N CYS A 36 -23.76 17.94 -9.54
CA CYS A 36 -25.00 17.51 -8.92
C CYS A 36 -26.08 18.61 -9.00
N GLY A 37 -26.52 18.92 -10.22
CA GLY A 37 -27.75 19.67 -10.42
C GLY A 37 -28.98 18.77 -10.20
N ARG A 38 -29.67 18.98 -9.06
CA ARG A 38 -31.14 18.86 -8.85
C ARG A 38 -31.79 17.65 -8.16
N ASN A 39 -31.20 16.46 -7.96
CA ASN A 39 -31.92 15.36 -7.25
C ASN A 39 -31.04 14.67 -6.18
N LEU A 40 -31.34 14.92 -4.89
CA LEU A 40 -30.39 14.86 -3.77
C LEU A 40 -30.41 13.58 -2.91
N ASN A 41 -30.97 12.44 -3.37
CA ASN A 41 -31.22 11.33 -2.43
C ASN A 41 -30.58 10.02 -2.92
N ALA A 42 -31.02 9.51 -4.07
CA ALA A 42 -30.48 8.26 -4.64
C ALA A 42 -29.14 8.44 -5.36
N LYS A 43 -28.90 9.61 -5.99
CA LYS A 43 -27.70 9.88 -6.78
C LYS A 43 -26.44 10.11 -5.93
N HIS A 44 -26.57 10.49 -4.66
CA HIS A 44 -25.41 10.75 -3.82
C HIS A 44 -24.66 9.48 -3.48
N ASN A 45 -25.35 8.39 -3.13
CA ASN A 45 -24.68 7.13 -2.81
C ASN A 45 -23.89 6.59 -4.01
N ASP A 46 -24.51 6.56 -5.20
CA ASP A 46 -23.84 6.16 -6.43
C ASP A 46 -22.64 7.06 -6.78
N LEU A 47 -22.75 8.36 -6.47
CA LEU A 47 -21.66 9.31 -6.70
C LEU A 47 -20.49 9.03 -5.76
N TYR A 48 -20.73 8.86 -4.45
CA TYR A 48 -19.70 8.50 -3.47
C TYR A 48 -19.04 7.16 -3.82
N LEU A 49 -19.84 6.14 -4.15
CA LEU A 49 -19.33 4.84 -4.56
C LEU A 49 -18.40 4.94 -5.77
N LYS A 50 -18.78 5.75 -6.78
CA LYS A 50 -17.91 6.00 -7.94
C LYS A 50 -16.62 6.70 -7.54
N ILE A 51 -16.68 7.73 -6.69
CA ILE A 51 -15.48 8.43 -6.21
C ILE A 51 -14.54 7.46 -5.51
N ASP A 52 -15.06 6.64 -4.61
CA ASP A 52 -14.25 5.69 -3.84
C ASP A 52 -13.58 4.68 -4.75
N VAL A 53 -14.32 4.11 -5.71
CA VAL A 53 -13.76 3.17 -6.70
C VAL A 53 -12.70 3.84 -7.57
N PHE A 54 -12.95 5.04 -8.08
CA PHE A 54 -11.98 5.75 -8.91
C PHE A 54 -10.75 6.19 -8.12
N SER A 55 -10.92 6.61 -6.87
CA SER A 55 -9.80 7.02 -6.03
C SER A 55 -8.95 5.82 -5.63
N LEU A 56 -9.59 4.72 -5.26
CA LEU A 56 -8.91 3.47 -4.96
C LEU A 56 -8.17 2.92 -6.19
N ALA A 57 -8.76 2.99 -7.38
CA ALA A 57 -8.12 2.57 -8.62
C ALA A 57 -6.86 3.38 -8.95
N ASP A 58 -6.90 4.70 -8.74
CA ASP A 58 -5.75 5.60 -8.95
C ASP A 58 -4.62 5.29 -7.96
N VAL A 59 -4.96 5.21 -6.66
CA VAL A 59 -4.04 4.82 -5.57
C VAL A 59 -3.39 3.47 -5.88
N TRP A 60 -4.20 2.47 -6.26
CA TRP A 60 -3.74 1.11 -6.55
C TRP A 60 -2.83 1.04 -7.79
N THR A 61 -3.11 1.83 -8.82
CA THR A 61 -2.29 1.85 -10.03
C THR A 61 -0.90 2.42 -9.76
N ILE A 62 -0.81 3.49 -8.97
CA ILE A 62 0.48 4.07 -8.56
C ILE A 62 1.20 3.11 -7.63
N PHE A 63 0.49 2.51 -6.66
CA PHE A 63 1.06 1.51 -5.75
C PHE A 63 1.72 0.35 -6.51
N ARG A 64 1.03 -0.25 -7.49
CA ARG A 64 1.60 -1.32 -8.33
C ARG A 64 2.83 -0.85 -9.13
N LYS A 65 2.78 0.34 -9.73
CA LYS A 65 3.92 0.90 -10.47
C LYS A 65 5.14 1.08 -9.58
N THR A 66 4.95 1.65 -8.38
CA THR A 66 6.02 1.87 -7.40
C THR A 66 6.63 0.54 -6.94
N PHE A 67 5.81 -0.45 -6.59
CA PHE A 67 6.31 -1.76 -6.14
C PHE A 67 7.06 -2.51 -7.25
N MET A 68 6.55 -2.46 -8.48
CA MET A 68 7.23 -3.05 -9.63
C MET A 68 8.56 -2.36 -9.90
N HIS A 69 8.61 -1.02 -9.84
CA HIS A 69 9.82 -0.25 -10.10
C HIS A 69 10.91 -0.48 -9.03
N HIS A 70 10.55 -0.49 -7.75
CA HIS A 70 11.53 -0.57 -6.65
C HIS A 70 11.91 -1.99 -6.25
N TYR A 71 10.93 -2.91 -6.22
CA TYR A 71 11.12 -4.26 -5.70
C TYR A 71 10.98 -5.33 -6.79
N GLY A 72 10.43 -4.99 -7.96
CA GLY A 72 10.09 -5.98 -8.99
C GLY A 72 9.13 -7.05 -8.47
N LEU A 73 8.20 -6.65 -7.60
CA LEU A 73 7.15 -7.48 -7.03
C LEU A 73 5.82 -6.89 -7.46
N ASP A 74 4.86 -7.74 -7.85
CA ASP A 74 3.50 -7.31 -8.13
C ASP A 74 2.63 -7.51 -6.87
N PRO A 75 2.10 -6.42 -6.28
CA PRO A 75 1.20 -6.50 -5.15
C PRO A 75 -0.05 -7.35 -5.38
N SER A 76 -0.50 -7.51 -6.62
CA SER A 76 -1.70 -8.30 -6.95
C SER A 76 -1.56 -9.80 -6.68
N HIS A 77 -0.35 -10.31 -6.45
CA HIS A 77 -0.11 -11.72 -6.10
C HIS A 77 -0.15 -12.00 -4.58
N TYR A 78 -0.37 -10.98 -3.75
CA TYR A 78 -0.33 -11.11 -2.30
C TYR A 78 -1.70 -10.83 -1.69
N ILE A 79 -2.05 -11.60 -0.66
CA ILE A 79 -3.32 -11.46 0.06
C ILE A 79 -3.31 -10.20 0.94
N SER A 80 -2.15 -9.82 1.48
CA SER A 80 -2.02 -8.69 2.39
C SER A 80 -0.73 -7.89 2.17
N ALA A 81 -0.77 -6.61 2.53
CA ALA A 81 0.40 -5.74 2.50
C ALA A 81 1.54 -6.24 3.39
N SER A 82 1.24 -6.94 4.50
CA SER A 82 2.26 -7.50 5.39
C SER A 82 3.05 -8.63 4.71
N SER A 83 2.37 -9.52 4.00
CA SER A 83 3.02 -10.60 3.23
C SER A 83 3.90 -10.06 2.11
N LEU A 84 3.42 -9.04 1.38
CA LEU A 84 4.19 -8.32 0.36
C LEU A 84 5.43 -7.64 0.96
N SER A 85 5.27 -6.95 2.10
CA SER A 85 6.36 -6.23 2.76
C SER A 85 7.44 -7.19 3.27
N TRP A 86 7.04 -8.36 3.76
CA TRP A 86 7.96 -9.41 4.17
C TRP A 86 8.82 -9.90 3.01
N ASP A 87 8.22 -10.20 1.86
CA ASP A 87 8.96 -10.67 0.69
C ASP A 87 9.85 -9.56 0.08
N ALA A 88 9.34 -8.32 0.03
CA ALA A 88 10.14 -7.15 -0.34
C ALA A 88 11.38 -7.01 0.55
N MET A 89 11.22 -7.16 1.87
CA MET A 89 12.33 -7.12 2.82
C MET A 89 13.36 -8.22 2.53
N LEU A 90 12.93 -9.46 2.28
CA LEU A 90 13.84 -10.56 1.97
C LEU A 90 14.61 -10.32 0.67
N LYS A 91 13.94 -9.79 -0.35
CA LYS A 91 14.56 -9.48 -1.65
C LYS A 91 15.61 -8.38 -1.56
N ILE A 92 15.37 -7.35 -0.75
CA ILE A 92 16.32 -6.23 -0.54
C ILE A 92 17.53 -6.69 0.27
N THR A 93 17.28 -7.41 1.35
CA THR A 93 18.34 -7.84 2.28
C THR A 93 19.13 -9.04 1.76
N LYS A 94 18.59 -9.77 0.77
CA LYS A 94 19.14 -11.01 0.21
C LYS A 94 19.41 -12.08 1.26
N VAL A 95 18.77 -11.96 2.43
CA VAL A 95 18.93 -12.91 3.53
C VAL A 95 18.15 -14.18 3.16
N LYS A 96 18.86 -15.30 3.11
CA LYS A 96 18.23 -16.62 2.99
C LYS A 96 17.79 -17.07 4.37
N ILE A 97 16.48 -17.11 4.60
CA ILE A 97 15.92 -17.71 5.82
C ILE A 97 16.23 -19.21 5.76
N LYS A 98 16.94 -19.72 6.77
CA LYS A 98 17.09 -21.17 6.96
C LYS A 98 15.82 -21.71 7.62
N LEU A 99 15.37 -22.87 7.16
CA LEU A 99 14.30 -23.60 7.83
C LEU A 99 14.77 -24.01 9.23
N PHE A 100 13.89 -23.90 10.22
CA PHE A 100 14.21 -24.37 11.57
C PHE A 100 14.33 -25.88 11.57
N THR A 101 15.51 -26.40 11.89
CA THR A 101 15.78 -27.84 12.01
C THR A 101 15.80 -28.32 13.45
N GLU A 102 16.03 -27.40 14.40
CA GLU A 102 16.25 -27.70 15.81
C GLU A 102 15.03 -27.27 16.64
N MET A 103 14.60 -28.12 17.59
CA MET A 103 13.47 -27.85 18.49
C MET A 103 13.70 -26.60 19.35
N ALA A 104 14.95 -26.37 19.77
CA ALA A 104 15.30 -25.20 20.59
C ALA A 104 15.04 -23.85 19.89
N MET A 105 15.08 -23.80 18.55
CA MET A 105 14.76 -22.58 17.80
C MET A 105 13.27 -22.28 17.82
N TYR A 106 12.43 -23.33 17.80
CA TYR A 106 10.98 -23.19 17.95
C TYR A 106 10.62 -22.71 19.35
N ASP A 107 11.19 -23.34 20.39
CA ASP A 107 10.94 -22.97 21.79
C ASP A 107 11.33 -21.52 22.10
N PHE A 108 12.41 -21.03 21.49
CA PHE A 108 12.85 -19.64 21.64
C PHE A 108 11.80 -18.65 21.11
N ILE A 109 11.21 -18.94 19.95
CA ILE A 109 10.21 -18.07 19.32
C ILE A 109 8.89 -18.13 20.10
N GLU A 110 8.49 -19.32 20.55
CA GLU A 110 7.26 -19.48 21.32
C GLU A 110 7.33 -18.77 22.67
N LYS A 111 8.48 -18.83 23.36
CA LYS A 111 8.72 -18.09 24.60
C LYS A 111 8.82 -16.56 24.42
N ALA A 112 9.12 -16.09 23.22
CA ALA A 112 9.22 -14.67 22.90
C ALA A 112 7.88 -14.03 22.50
N LYS A 113 6.82 -14.84 22.37
CA LYS A 113 5.46 -14.41 22.07
C LYS A 113 4.74 -13.96 23.35
#